data_AF-A0A9D1M528-F1
#
_entry.id   AF-A0A9D1M528-F1
#
_cell.length_a   1.000
_cell.length_b   1.000
_cell.length_c   1.000
_cell.angle_alpha   90.00
_cell.angle_beta   90.00
_cell.angle_gamma   90.00
#
_symmetry.space_group_name_H-M   'P 1'
#
loop_
_entity.id
_entity.type
_entity.pdbx_description
1 polymer ?
#
loop_
_entity_poly.entity_id
_entity_poly.type
_entity_poly.pdbx_seq_one_letter_code
_entity_poly.pdbx_strand_id
1 'polypeptide(L)'
;MEDPIEDLLYKKPEDLTQEEVNQAHKRSFESKDPAEQQRYDKIVSEYYHTNYSNSPQRQDETGKGLEPRATRRIPEQSSPLLSSSGCPVDEEIRLMSERLSQIDSNPFHDSGIRGLQRGLNKAGAFPQLKEDGKLGPKTISAWKRAAAENPAKLNQALGTGSMENLITKNRGTTFSPQDLDNSARLAWGDDGGRTLQRSLNQAGNVKEGYEPLKEDNVIGEKTTSAFNSLKEEDEDGLLASLDKTVI
;
A
#
# COMPACT_ATOMS: atom_id res chain seq x y z
N MET A 1 -5.22 -17.55 -0.84
CA MET A 1 -5.79 -18.01 0.44
C MET A 1 -4.98 -17.29 1.50
N GLU A 2 -5.59 -16.32 2.17
CA GLU A 2 -4.92 -15.45 3.14
C GLU A 2 -4.41 -16.26 4.31
N ASP A 3 -3.20 -15.95 4.79
CA ASP A 3 -2.67 -16.50 6.04
C ASP A 3 -3.06 -15.53 7.17
N PRO A 4 -4.06 -15.85 8.00
CA PRO A 4 -4.49 -14.96 9.08
C PRO A 4 -3.42 -14.76 10.15
N ILE A 5 -2.41 -15.63 10.22
CA ILE A 5 -1.27 -15.48 11.13
C ILE A 5 -0.36 -14.34 10.66
N GLU A 6 -0.32 -14.04 9.37
CA GLU A 6 0.51 -12.97 8.81
C GLU A 6 0.10 -11.59 9.33
N ASP A 7 -1.19 -11.40 9.65
CA ASP A 7 -1.70 -10.13 10.19
C ASP A 7 -1.03 -9.75 11.51
N LEU A 8 -0.60 -10.74 12.28
CA LEU A 8 0.13 -10.55 13.54
C LEU A 8 1.45 -9.79 13.33
N LEU A 9 2.05 -9.89 12.14
CA LEU A 9 3.30 -9.19 11.81
C LEU A 9 3.11 -7.67 11.71
N TYR A 10 1.87 -7.19 11.62
CA TYR A 10 1.54 -5.79 11.41
C TYR A 10 0.67 -5.19 12.53
N LYS A 11 0.21 -6.02 13.48
CA LYS A 11 -0.47 -5.55 14.69
C LYS A 11 0.51 -4.91 15.66
N LYS A 12 0.02 -3.94 16.43
CA LYS A 12 0.80 -3.35 17.51
C LYS A 12 0.86 -4.31 18.70
N PRO A 13 1.97 -4.32 19.48
CA PRO A 13 2.09 -5.17 20.66
C PRO A 13 1.00 -4.97 21.71
N GLU A 14 0.40 -3.77 21.76
CA GLU A 14 -0.76 -3.42 22.59
C GLU A 14 -2.04 -4.18 22.24
N ASP A 15 -2.23 -4.46 20.96
CA ASP A 15 -3.48 -4.97 20.40
C ASP A 15 -3.49 -6.51 20.34
N LEU A 16 -2.34 -7.14 20.64
CA LEU A 16 -2.17 -8.58 20.62
C LEU A 16 -2.71 -9.24 21.88
N THR A 17 -3.50 -10.29 21.69
CA THR A 17 -3.87 -11.24 22.75
C THR A 17 -2.72 -12.20 23.06
N GLN A 18 -2.74 -12.82 24.24
CA GLN A 18 -1.76 -13.85 24.59
C GLN A 18 -1.81 -15.06 23.63
N GLU A 19 -3.00 -15.40 23.14
CA GLU A 19 -3.18 -16.51 22.20
C GLU A 19 -2.56 -16.22 20.83
N GLU A 20 -2.72 -15.02 20.31
CA GLU A 20 -2.07 -14.61 19.06
C GLU A 20 -0.54 -14.63 19.18
N VAL A 21 0.01 -14.21 20.32
CA VAL A 21 1.46 -14.30 20.58
C VAL A 21 1.93 -15.75 20.64
N ASN A 22 1.13 -16.65 21.22
CA ASN A 22 1.43 -18.08 21.21
C ASN A 22 1.42 -18.66 19.78
N GLN A 23 0.48 -18.20 18.93
CA GLN A 23 0.42 -18.57 17.52
C GLN A 23 1.64 -18.06 16.75
N ALA A 24 2.04 -16.80 16.96
CA ALA A 24 3.26 -16.22 16.39
C ALA A 24 4.51 -17.02 16.83
N HIS A 25 4.62 -17.35 18.11
CA HIS A 25 5.74 -18.13 18.64
C HIS A 25 5.77 -19.55 18.04
N LYS A 26 4.62 -20.22 17.95
CA LYS A 26 4.51 -21.51 17.28
C LYS A 26 4.92 -21.44 15.82
N ARG A 27 4.45 -20.42 15.09
CA ARG A 27 4.81 -20.20 13.67
C ARG A 27 6.30 -19.96 13.49
N SER A 28 6.91 -19.19 14.38
CA SER A 28 8.36 -18.98 14.41
C SER A 28 9.10 -20.31 14.56
N PHE A 29 8.73 -21.12 15.56
CA PHE A 29 9.35 -22.42 15.84
C PHE A 29 9.20 -23.43 14.69
N GLU A 30 8.06 -23.42 14.00
CA GLU A 30 7.77 -24.33 12.90
C GLU A 30 8.37 -23.88 11.56
N SER A 31 8.78 -22.61 11.43
CA SER A 31 9.32 -22.10 10.17
C SER A 31 10.72 -22.64 9.89
N LYS A 32 10.96 -22.95 8.61
CA LYS A 32 12.28 -23.33 8.08
C LYS A 32 13.01 -22.15 7.43
N ASP A 33 12.35 -21.00 7.32
CA ASP A 33 12.92 -19.78 6.76
C ASP A 33 13.42 -18.88 7.91
N PRO A 34 14.74 -18.68 8.05
CA PRO A 34 15.30 -17.81 9.10
C PRO A 34 14.73 -16.38 9.07
N ALA A 35 14.37 -15.86 7.89
CA ALA A 35 13.79 -14.52 7.78
C ALA A 35 12.36 -14.47 8.33
N GLU A 36 11.55 -15.50 8.07
CA GLU A 36 10.20 -15.62 8.64
C GLU A 36 10.27 -15.82 10.16
N GLN A 37 11.15 -16.73 10.62
CA GLN A 37 11.39 -16.96 12.04
C GLN A 37 11.71 -15.64 12.76
N GLN A 38 12.68 -14.87 12.25
CA GLN A 38 13.08 -13.59 12.84
C GLN A 38 11.92 -12.58 12.93
N ARG A 39 11.01 -12.56 11.93
CA ARG A 39 9.85 -11.66 11.94
C ARG A 39 8.89 -12.00 13.06
N TYR A 40 8.57 -13.27 13.26
CA TYR A 40 7.66 -13.68 14.34
C TYR A 40 8.32 -13.60 15.73
N ASP A 41 9.60 -13.96 15.85
CA ASP A 41 10.36 -13.78 17.10
C ASP A 41 10.37 -12.32 17.56
N LYS A 42 10.47 -11.38 16.60
CA LYS A 42 10.39 -9.95 16.88
C LYS A 42 9.03 -9.58 17.49
N ILE A 43 7.92 -10.08 16.94
CA ILE A 43 6.57 -9.83 17.49
C ILE A 43 6.46 -10.35 18.93
N VAL A 44 6.94 -11.57 19.19
CA VAL A 44 6.93 -12.17 20.54
C VAL A 44 7.76 -11.32 21.50
N SER A 45 8.97 -10.92 21.09
CA SER A 45 9.86 -10.08 21.91
C SER A 45 9.24 -8.70 22.20
N GLU A 46 8.69 -8.03 21.19
CA GLU A 46 8.05 -6.72 21.33
C GLU A 46 6.81 -6.80 22.22
N TYR A 47 6.02 -7.87 22.12
CA TYR A 47 4.89 -8.13 23.01
C TYR A 47 5.33 -8.16 24.48
N TYR A 48 6.32 -9.00 24.83
CA TYR A 48 6.75 -9.11 26.21
C TYR A 48 7.42 -7.84 26.73
N HIS A 49 8.26 -7.19 25.91
CA HIS A 49 8.91 -5.93 26.27
C HIS A 49 7.90 -4.80 26.54
N THR A 50 6.81 -4.78 25.78
CA THR A 50 5.78 -3.75 25.86
C THR A 50 4.84 -4.00 27.03
N ASN A 51 4.42 -5.25 27.22
CA ASN A 51 3.34 -5.60 28.14
C ASN A 51 3.79 -5.99 29.55
N TYR A 52 5.07 -6.29 29.76
CA TYR A 52 5.60 -6.76 31.05
C TYR A 52 6.76 -5.88 31.53
N SER A 53 7.07 -5.97 32.83
CA SER A 53 8.18 -5.22 33.42
C SER A 53 9.52 -5.91 33.18
N ASN A 54 10.57 -5.13 32.90
CA ASN A 54 11.96 -5.61 32.86
C ASN A 54 12.62 -5.71 34.26
N SER A 55 11.84 -5.63 35.34
CA SER A 55 12.36 -5.76 36.70
C SER A 55 12.76 -7.22 36.99
N PRO A 56 13.77 -7.47 37.85
CA PRO A 56 14.13 -8.82 38.26
C PRO A 56 12.92 -9.61 38.76
N GLN A 57 12.87 -10.89 38.39
CA GLN A 57 11.78 -11.78 38.80
C GLN A 57 11.74 -11.86 40.32
N ARG A 58 10.59 -11.51 40.90
CA ARG A 58 10.37 -11.60 42.35
C ARG A 58 10.27 -13.07 42.74
N GLN A 59 10.73 -13.40 43.93
CA GLN A 59 10.58 -14.74 44.49
C GLN A 59 9.53 -14.71 45.61
N ASP A 60 8.81 -15.81 45.78
CA ASP A 60 7.95 -16.04 46.93
C ASP A 60 8.79 -16.41 48.17
N GLU A 61 8.11 -16.62 49.29
CA GLU A 61 8.72 -17.00 50.57
C GLU A 61 9.48 -18.35 50.52
N THR A 62 9.21 -19.17 49.49
CA THR A 62 9.87 -20.47 49.26
C THR A 62 11.05 -20.37 48.28
N GLY A 63 11.36 -19.17 47.80
CA GLY A 63 12.40 -18.93 46.79
C GLY A 63 11.95 -19.25 45.35
N LYS A 64 10.67 -19.59 45.12
CA LYS A 64 10.15 -19.82 43.76
C LYS A 64 9.86 -18.50 43.08
N GLY A 65 10.22 -18.39 41.80
CA GLY A 65 9.90 -17.22 40.99
C GLY A 65 8.39 -17.02 40.87
N LEU A 66 7.91 -15.84 41.24
CA LEU A 66 6.54 -15.41 40.97
C LEU A 66 6.35 -15.20 39.47
N GLU A 67 5.16 -15.51 38.97
CA GLU A 67 4.82 -15.27 37.58
C GLU A 67 4.86 -13.76 37.26
N PRO A 68 5.45 -13.36 36.11
CA PRO A 68 5.42 -11.99 35.67
C PRO A 68 3.98 -11.50 35.51
N ARG A 69 3.66 -10.37 36.14
CA ARG A 69 2.37 -9.70 35.95
C ARG A 69 2.51 -8.66 34.84
N ALA A 70 1.55 -8.63 33.94
CA ALA A 70 1.47 -7.60 32.91
C ALA A 70 1.35 -6.22 33.57
N THR A 71 2.07 -5.24 33.03
CA THR A 71 2.02 -3.83 33.46
C THR A 71 0.83 -3.11 32.88
N ARG A 72 0.18 -3.69 31.86
CA ARG A 72 -1.03 -3.20 31.21
C ARG A 72 -2.07 -4.30 31.07
N ARG A 73 -3.32 -3.92 30.78
CA ARG A 73 -4.38 -4.87 30.47
C ARG A 73 -4.11 -5.49 29.09
N ILE A 74 -3.95 -6.82 29.06
CA ILE A 74 -3.88 -7.58 27.81
C ILE A 74 -5.29 -7.73 27.25
N PRO A 75 -5.51 -7.53 25.94
CA PRO A 75 -6.77 -7.85 25.28
C PRO A 75 -7.15 -9.32 25.47
N GLU A 76 -8.42 -9.58 25.77
CA GLU A 76 -8.97 -10.94 25.91
C GLU A 76 -9.54 -11.47 24.58
N GLN A 77 -9.84 -10.57 23.64
CA GLN A 77 -10.44 -10.90 22.35
C GLN A 77 -9.57 -10.35 21.22
N SER A 78 -9.40 -11.17 20.18
CA SER A 78 -8.70 -10.76 18.97
C SER A 78 -9.49 -9.68 18.24
N SER A 79 -8.78 -8.66 17.76
CA SER A 79 -9.29 -7.60 16.90
C SER A 79 -8.83 -7.82 15.45
N PRO A 80 -9.51 -7.25 14.43
CA PRO A 80 -8.95 -7.23 13.08
C PRO A 80 -7.64 -6.41 13.04
N LEU A 81 -6.79 -6.67 12.04
CA LEU A 81 -5.67 -5.77 11.75
C LEU A 81 -6.22 -4.41 11.32
N LEU A 82 -5.81 -3.36 12.03
CA LEU A 82 -6.21 -1.99 11.74
C LEU A 82 -5.10 -1.24 11.02
N SER A 83 -5.48 -0.42 10.05
CA SER A 83 -4.60 0.54 9.41
C SER A 83 -4.24 1.69 10.34
N SER A 84 -3.29 2.54 9.93
CA SER A 84 -2.97 3.77 10.65
C SER A 84 -4.13 4.76 10.77
N SER A 85 -5.18 4.65 9.93
CA SER A 85 -6.43 5.40 10.04
C SER A 85 -7.46 4.75 10.98
N GLY A 86 -7.19 3.55 11.49
CA GLY A 86 -8.10 2.79 12.37
C GLY A 86 -9.14 1.95 11.62
N CYS A 87 -9.06 1.86 10.29
CA CYS A 87 -9.94 1.01 9.48
C CYS A 87 -9.42 -0.44 9.44
N PRO A 88 -10.29 -1.46 9.39
CA PRO A 88 -9.86 -2.83 9.12
C PRO A 88 -9.10 -2.94 7.79
N VAL A 89 -7.91 -3.54 7.80
CA VAL A 89 -7.08 -3.68 6.59
C VAL A 89 -7.76 -4.52 5.51
N ASP A 90 -8.54 -5.53 5.89
CA ASP A 90 -9.30 -6.34 4.92
C ASP A 90 -10.32 -5.51 4.14
N GLU A 91 -10.91 -4.49 4.78
CA GLU A 91 -11.84 -3.58 4.12
C GLU A 91 -11.11 -2.66 3.13
N GLU A 92 -9.94 -2.14 3.52
CA GLU A 92 -9.07 -1.35 2.63
C GLU A 92 -8.65 -2.18 1.40
N ILE A 93 -8.25 -3.44 1.61
CA ILE A 93 -7.90 -4.37 0.53
C ILE A 93 -9.10 -4.69 -0.34
N ARG A 94 -10.29 -4.89 0.25
CA ARG A 94 -11.52 -5.18 -0.51
C ARG A 94 -11.89 -4.03 -1.44
N LEU A 95 -11.98 -2.81 -0.92
CA LEU A 95 -12.30 -1.60 -1.72
C LEU A 95 -11.30 -1.40 -2.86
N MET A 96 -10.03 -1.64 -2.58
CA MET A 96 -8.98 -1.52 -3.56
C MET A 96 -8.99 -2.67 -4.57
N SER A 97 -9.37 -3.88 -4.18
CA SER A 97 -9.60 -5.01 -5.09
C SER A 97 -10.72 -4.71 -6.09
N GLU A 98 -11.81 -4.07 -5.64
CA GLU A 98 -12.90 -3.64 -6.52
C GLU A 98 -12.42 -2.63 -7.56
N ARG A 99 -11.62 -1.65 -7.13
CA ARG A 99 -10.96 -0.68 -8.02
C ARG A 99 -10.04 -1.37 -9.03
N LEU A 100 -9.21 -2.32 -8.60
CA LEU A 100 -8.33 -3.07 -9.50
C LEU A 100 -9.12 -3.86 -10.54
N SER A 101 -10.26 -4.44 -10.16
CA SER A 101 -11.15 -5.13 -11.10
C SER A 101 -11.75 -4.16 -12.14
N GLN A 102 -12.03 -2.92 -11.77
CA GLN A 102 -12.49 -1.89 -12.71
C GLN A 102 -11.37 -1.45 -13.66
N ILE A 103 -10.14 -1.35 -13.16
CA ILE A 103 -8.93 -1.09 -13.97
C ILE A 103 -8.73 -2.22 -14.99
N ASP A 104 -8.82 -3.49 -14.57
CA ASP A 104 -8.73 -4.65 -15.46
C ASP A 104 -9.80 -4.65 -16.56
N SER A 105 -10.95 -4.03 -16.31
CA SER A 105 -12.05 -3.91 -17.27
C SER A 105 -11.89 -2.74 -18.25
N ASN A 106 -10.94 -1.82 -18.00
CA ASN A 106 -10.73 -0.64 -18.84
C ASN A 106 -9.76 -0.97 -19.99
N PRO A 107 -10.13 -0.72 -21.26
CA PRO A 107 -9.32 -1.10 -22.42
C PRO A 107 -7.94 -0.41 -22.46
N PHE A 108 -7.81 0.75 -21.83
CA PHE A 108 -6.58 1.54 -21.81
C PHE A 108 -5.62 1.14 -20.70
N HIS A 109 -6.06 0.40 -19.67
CA HIS A 109 -5.16 -0.07 -18.62
C HIS A 109 -4.61 -1.45 -18.97
N ASP A 110 -3.41 -1.74 -18.48
CA ASP A 110 -2.92 -3.13 -18.41
C ASP A 110 -3.55 -3.83 -17.20
N SER A 111 -3.06 -5.02 -16.84
CA SER A 111 -3.47 -5.70 -15.62
C SER A 111 -3.39 -4.78 -14.38
N GLY A 112 -4.51 -4.66 -13.66
CA GLY A 112 -4.61 -3.99 -12.37
C GLY A 112 -3.60 -4.56 -11.38
N ILE A 113 -3.31 -5.86 -11.43
CA ILE A 113 -2.28 -6.48 -10.58
C ILE A 113 -0.87 -5.96 -10.91
N ARG A 114 -0.56 -5.69 -12.18
CA ARG A 114 0.72 -5.04 -12.53
C ARG A 114 0.77 -3.62 -11.98
N GLY A 115 -0.34 -2.88 -12.09
CA GLY A 115 -0.50 -1.56 -11.46
C GLY A 115 -0.29 -1.59 -9.95
N LEU A 116 -0.83 -2.63 -9.29
CA LEU A 116 -0.64 -2.90 -7.87
C LEU A 116 0.82 -3.13 -7.52
N GLN A 117 1.48 -4.06 -8.20
CA GLN A 117 2.90 -4.38 -7.95
C GLN A 117 3.80 -3.16 -8.11
N ARG A 118 3.57 -2.37 -9.17
CA ARG A 118 4.28 -1.12 -9.42
C ARG A 118 4.02 -0.08 -8.32
N GLY A 119 2.76 0.11 -7.94
CA GLY A 119 2.39 1.02 -6.86
C GLY A 119 3.01 0.61 -5.52
N LEU A 120 3.02 -0.68 -5.20
CA LEU A 120 3.67 -1.20 -3.99
C LEU A 120 5.17 -0.93 -3.99
N ASN A 121 5.85 -1.11 -5.12
CA ASN A 121 7.27 -0.76 -5.25
C ASN A 121 7.52 0.73 -4.96
N LYS A 122 6.67 1.62 -5.48
CA LYS A 122 6.74 3.07 -5.21
C LYS A 122 6.39 3.42 -3.75
N ALA A 123 5.48 2.68 -3.13
CA ALA A 123 5.15 2.84 -1.72
C ALA A 123 6.30 2.43 -0.79
N GLY A 124 7.27 1.65 -1.28
CA GLY A 124 8.47 1.22 -0.56
C GLY A 124 8.52 -0.29 -0.27
N ALA A 125 7.83 -1.11 -1.08
CA ALA A 125 7.88 -2.57 -0.92
C ALA A 125 9.32 -3.09 -0.94
N PHE A 126 9.67 -3.86 0.09
CA PHE A 126 10.98 -4.48 0.23
C PHE A 126 10.82 -5.96 0.62
N PRO A 127 11.41 -6.91 -0.13
CA PRO A 127 12.13 -6.69 -1.39
C PRO A 127 11.20 -6.17 -2.51
N GLN A 128 11.79 -5.52 -3.51
CA GLN A 128 11.03 -5.06 -4.68
C GLN A 128 10.30 -6.24 -5.34
N LEU A 129 9.03 -6.01 -5.66
CA LEU A 129 8.16 -6.96 -6.32
C LEU A 129 8.48 -6.99 -7.82
N LYS A 130 8.40 -8.20 -8.39
CA LYS A 130 8.36 -8.35 -9.83
C LYS A 130 6.98 -7.90 -10.33
N GLU A 131 6.96 -7.03 -11.33
CA GLU A 131 5.74 -6.57 -12.02
C GLU A 131 5.29 -7.61 -13.07
N ASP A 132 4.91 -8.80 -12.64
CA ASP A 132 4.52 -9.91 -13.51
C ASP A 132 3.00 -10.10 -13.68
N GLY A 133 2.20 -9.22 -13.06
CA GLY A 133 0.73 -9.29 -13.09
C GLY A 133 0.14 -10.47 -12.33
N LYS A 134 0.92 -11.16 -11.49
CA LYS A 134 0.47 -12.31 -10.71
C LYS A 134 0.34 -11.95 -9.23
N LEU A 135 -0.85 -12.18 -8.69
CA LEU A 135 -1.10 -12.00 -7.26
C LEU A 135 -0.55 -13.21 -6.48
N GLY A 136 0.76 -13.17 -6.19
CA GLY A 136 1.45 -14.17 -5.38
C GLY A 136 1.58 -13.77 -3.90
N PRO A 137 2.09 -14.68 -3.04
CA PRO A 137 2.22 -14.43 -1.60
C PRO A 137 3.02 -13.17 -1.26
N LYS A 138 4.09 -12.86 -2.01
CA LYS A 138 4.90 -11.64 -1.81
C LYS A 138 4.11 -10.36 -2.09
N THR A 139 3.30 -10.36 -3.15
CA THR A 139 2.44 -9.22 -3.49
C THR A 139 1.37 -9.01 -2.41
N ILE A 140 0.73 -10.10 -1.95
CA ILE A 140 -0.28 -10.05 -0.88
C ILE A 140 0.33 -9.52 0.41
N SER A 141 1.49 -10.03 0.83
CA SER A 141 2.22 -9.59 2.02
C SER A 141 2.56 -8.09 1.97
N ALA A 142 3.12 -7.63 0.85
CA ALA A 142 3.47 -6.23 0.64
C ALA A 142 2.23 -5.33 0.63
N TRP A 143 1.12 -5.82 0.05
CA TRP A 143 -0.14 -5.10 0.03
C TRP A 143 -0.75 -4.94 1.42
N LYS A 144 -0.86 -6.04 2.18
CA LYS A 144 -1.31 -6.01 3.58
C LYS A 144 -0.49 -5.05 4.42
N ARG A 145 0.83 -5.13 4.31
CA ARG A 145 1.76 -4.24 5.00
C ARG A 145 1.50 -2.77 4.66
N ALA A 146 1.44 -2.44 3.36
CA ALA A 146 1.25 -1.06 2.92
C ALA A 146 -0.11 -0.49 3.34
N ALA A 147 -1.17 -1.33 3.30
CA ALA A 147 -2.50 -0.96 3.76
C ALA A 147 -2.55 -0.74 5.28
N ALA A 148 -1.82 -1.53 6.06
CA ALA A 148 -1.68 -1.35 7.50
C ALA A 148 -0.91 -0.07 7.85
N GLU A 149 0.22 0.17 7.18
CA GLU A 149 1.13 1.28 7.50
C GLU A 149 0.58 2.64 7.04
N ASN A 150 0.22 2.77 5.76
CA ASN A 150 -0.21 4.04 5.18
C ASN A 150 -1.14 3.83 3.96
N PRO A 151 -2.45 3.65 4.20
CA PRO A 151 -3.42 3.39 3.12
C PRO A 151 -3.56 4.58 2.16
N ALA A 152 -3.35 5.81 2.61
CA ALA A 152 -3.38 7.00 1.76
C ALA A 152 -2.22 7.00 0.75
N LYS A 153 -0.99 6.76 1.22
CA LYS A 153 0.19 6.63 0.36
C LYS A 153 0.06 5.45 -0.60
N LEU A 154 -0.47 4.31 -0.12
CA LEU A 154 -0.76 3.17 -0.96
C LEU A 154 -1.72 3.55 -2.10
N ASN A 155 -2.85 4.20 -1.79
CA ASN A 155 -3.82 4.65 -2.79
C ASN A 155 -3.21 5.58 -3.85
N GLN A 156 -2.37 6.54 -3.44
CA GLN A 156 -1.65 7.42 -4.36
C GLN A 156 -0.69 6.64 -5.26
N ALA A 157 0.13 5.77 -4.66
CA ALA A 157 1.11 4.97 -5.38
C ALA A 157 0.48 4.03 -6.41
N LEU A 158 -0.70 3.48 -6.10
CA LEU A 158 -1.47 2.65 -7.01
C LEU A 158 -2.01 3.42 -8.20
N GLY A 159 -2.57 4.61 -7.95
CA GLY A 159 -3.02 5.45 -9.03
C GLY A 159 -1.90 5.85 -9.97
N THR A 160 -0.75 6.21 -9.40
CA THR A 160 0.46 6.47 -10.17
C THR A 160 0.86 5.24 -10.98
N GLY A 161 1.00 4.06 -10.35
CA GLY A 161 1.33 2.82 -11.06
C GLY A 161 0.34 2.47 -12.19
N SER A 162 -0.96 2.70 -11.97
CA SER A 162 -2.00 2.50 -12.98
C SER A 162 -1.84 3.45 -14.18
N MET A 163 -1.58 4.73 -13.92
CA MET A 163 -1.43 5.74 -14.98
C MET A 163 -0.13 5.55 -15.76
N GLU A 164 0.95 5.11 -15.12
CA GLU A 164 2.17 4.74 -15.84
C GLU A 164 1.95 3.53 -16.77
N ASN A 165 1.18 2.53 -16.33
CA ASN A 165 0.80 1.42 -17.21
C ASN A 165 -0.04 1.91 -18.39
N LEU A 166 -0.99 2.81 -18.15
CA LEU A 166 -1.79 3.43 -19.21
C LEU A 166 -0.90 4.19 -20.21
N ILE A 167 0.03 5.01 -19.73
CA ILE A 167 0.94 5.79 -20.59
C ILE A 167 1.78 4.85 -21.46
N THR A 168 2.46 3.90 -20.83
CA THR A 168 3.40 2.99 -21.51
C THR A 168 2.72 2.05 -22.51
N LYS A 169 1.49 1.59 -22.22
CA LYS A 169 0.70 0.71 -23.10
C LYS A 169 0.13 1.44 -24.33
N ASN A 170 -0.19 2.73 -24.20
CA ASN A 170 -0.97 3.47 -25.20
C ASN A 170 -0.13 4.54 -25.92
N ARG A 171 1.16 4.27 -26.16
CA ARG A 171 2.01 5.08 -27.05
C ARG A 171 1.37 5.17 -28.45
N GLY A 172 1.32 6.37 -29.02
CA GLY A 172 0.68 6.63 -30.31
C GLY A 172 -0.86 6.62 -30.29
N THR A 173 -1.49 6.38 -29.14
CA THR A 173 -2.96 6.48 -28.99
C THR A 173 -3.34 7.87 -28.47
N THR A 174 -4.35 8.47 -29.08
CA THR A 174 -4.93 9.74 -28.63
C THR A 174 -6.13 9.45 -27.74
N PHE A 175 -6.12 9.97 -26.51
CA PHE A 175 -7.24 9.84 -25.59
C PHE A 175 -8.29 10.93 -25.86
N SER A 176 -9.57 10.57 -25.72
CA SER A 176 -10.64 11.55 -25.59
C SER A 176 -10.70 12.11 -24.15
N PRO A 177 -11.36 13.26 -23.91
CA PRO A 177 -11.55 13.76 -22.55
C PRO A 177 -12.26 12.76 -21.63
N GLN A 178 -13.26 12.04 -22.15
CA GLN A 178 -14.00 11.06 -21.39
C GLN A 178 -13.14 9.85 -21.00
N ASP A 179 -12.34 9.33 -21.93
CA ASP A 179 -11.48 8.17 -21.65
C ASP A 179 -10.39 8.51 -20.62
N LEU A 180 -9.83 9.71 -20.73
CA LEU A 180 -8.81 10.21 -19.81
C LEU A 180 -9.40 10.50 -18.42
N ASP A 181 -10.60 11.09 -18.35
CA ASP A 181 -11.31 11.33 -17.10
C ASP A 181 -11.62 10.01 -16.38
N ASN A 182 -12.21 9.05 -17.10
CA ASN A 182 -12.47 7.72 -16.56
C ASN A 182 -11.19 7.06 -16.04
N SER A 183 -10.10 7.16 -16.79
CA SER A 183 -8.81 6.58 -16.40
C SER A 183 -8.22 7.24 -15.16
N ALA A 184 -8.25 8.56 -15.07
CA ALA A 184 -7.74 9.30 -13.92
C ALA A 184 -8.57 9.01 -12.66
N ARG A 185 -9.90 8.91 -12.78
CA ARG A 185 -10.79 8.54 -11.68
C ARG A 185 -10.58 7.11 -11.21
N LEU A 186 -10.42 6.17 -12.13
CA LEU A 186 -10.06 4.79 -11.79
C LEU A 186 -8.70 4.74 -11.10
N ALA A 187 -7.74 5.60 -11.47
CA ALA A 187 -6.41 5.63 -10.89
C ALA A 187 -6.34 6.28 -9.49
N TRP A 188 -6.96 7.45 -9.26
CA TRP A 188 -6.83 8.17 -7.98
C TRP A 188 -8.15 8.48 -7.25
N GLY A 189 -9.29 8.07 -7.80
CA GLY A 189 -10.61 8.29 -7.21
C GLY A 189 -11.17 9.64 -7.64
N ASP A 190 -12.03 10.23 -6.80
CA ASP A 190 -12.79 11.42 -7.16
C ASP A 190 -11.91 12.62 -7.55
N ASP A 191 -10.71 12.75 -6.96
CA ASP A 191 -9.73 13.81 -7.23
C ASP A 191 -8.74 13.47 -8.36
N GLY A 192 -9.03 12.43 -9.16
CA GLY A 192 -8.11 11.98 -10.21
C GLY A 192 -7.82 13.02 -11.28
N GLY A 193 -8.81 13.82 -11.68
CA GLY A 193 -8.61 14.91 -12.63
C GLY A 193 -7.65 15.96 -12.10
N ARG A 194 -7.78 16.35 -10.83
CA ARG A 194 -6.90 17.33 -10.18
C ARG A 194 -5.47 16.82 -10.07
N THR A 195 -5.32 15.55 -9.70
CA THR A 195 -4.02 14.88 -9.59
C THR A 195 -3.32 14.85 -10.94
N LEU A 196 -4.05 14.52 -12.01
CA LEU A 196 -3.53 14.56 -13.37
C LEU A 196 -3.13 15.98 -13.80
N GLN A 197 -4.01 16.97 -13.63
CA GLN A 197 -3.74 18.37 -13.98
C GLN A 197 -2.48 18.89 -13.28
N ARG A 198 -2.30 18.60 -12.00
CA ARG A 198 -1.10 18.96 -11.25
C ARG A 198 0.16 18.33 -11.84
N SER A 199 0.10 17.04 -12.16
CA SER A 199 1.23 16.31 -12.74
C SER A 199 1.60 16.86 -14.12
N LEU A 200 0.60 17.13 -14.96
CA LEU A 200 0.78 17.78 -16.26
C LEU A 200 1.40 19.16 -16.12
N ASN A 201 0.97 19.97 -15.15
CA ASN A 201 1.60 21.26 -14.89
C ASN A 201 3.07 21.12 -14.48
N GLN A 202 3.39 20.14 -13.63
CA GLN A 202 4.76 19.90 -13.21
C GLN A 202 5.67 19.45 -14.36
N ALA A 203 5.17 18.58 -15.24
CA ALA A 203 5.91 18.15 -16.43
C ALA A 203 5.97 19.24 -17.52
N GLY A 204 4.89 20.00 -17.70
CA GLY A 204 4.76 20.99 -18.77
C GLY A 204 5.47 22.32 -18.49
N ASN A 205 5.54 22.76 -17.23
CA ASN A 205 6.12 24.08 -16.89
C ASN A 205 7.60 24.25 -17.24
N VAL A 206 8.31 23.16 -17.55
CA VAL A 206 9.71 23.21 -18.02
C VAL A 206 9.82 23.35 -19.55
N LYS A 207 8.70 23.27 -20.28
CA LYS A 207 8.63 23.37 -21.74
C LYS A 207 8.21 24.76 -22.20
N GLU A 208 8.83 25.23 -23.28
CA GLU A 208 8.45 26.49 -23.92
C GLU A 208 7.04 26.39 -24.53
N GLY A 209 6.21 27.41 -24.32
CA GLY A 209 4.85 27.47 -24.87
C GLY A 209 3.79 26.66 -24.11
N TYR A 210 4.12 26.04 -22.97
CA TYR A 210 3.14 25.37 -22.13
C TYR A 210 2.23 26.38 -21.40
N GLU A 211 0.91 26.22 -21.54
CA GLU A 211 -0.07 26.96 -20.76
C GLU A 211 -0.48 26.15 -19.51
N PRO A 212 -0.29 26.69 -18.29
CA PRO A 212 -0.72 26.01 -17.07
C PRO A 212 -2.22 25.70 -17.06
N LEU A 213 -2.53 24.45 -16.74
CA LEU A 213 -3.88 23.98 -16.53
C LEU A 213 -4.41 24.43 -15.17
N LYS A 214 -5.70 24.73 -15.12
CA LYS A 214 -6.39 24.94 -13.85
C LYS A 214 -6.60 23.60 -13.14
N GLU A 215 -6.18 23.49 -11.89
CA GLU A 215 -6.37 22.28 -11.05
C GLU A 215 -7.79 22.21 -10.46
N ASP A 216 -8.81 22.15 -11.31
CA ASP A 216 -10.23 22.14 -10.91
C ASP A 216 -10.92 20.78 -11.01
N ASN A 217 -10.15 19.71 -11.25
CA ASN A 217 -10.64 18.34 -11.36
C ASN A 217 -11.54 18.07 -12.57
N VAL A 218 -11.57 18.98 -13.55
CA VAL A 218 -12.32 18.83 -14.79
C VAL A 218 -11.37 18.51 -15.94
N ILE A 219 -11.44 17.26 -16.44
CA ILE A 219 -10.69 16.86 -17.64
C ILE A 219 -11.51 17.22 -18.88
N GLY A 220 -11.11 18.32 -19.52
CA GLY A 220 -11.62 18.74 -20.84
C GLY A 220 -10.51 18.80 -21.89
N GLU A 221 -10.83 19.34 -23.06
CA GLU A 221 -9.94 19.36 -24.24
C GLU A 221 -8.52 19.87 -23.96
N LYS A 222 -8.36 20.92 -23.13
CA LYS A 222 -7.04 21.45 -22.76
C LYS A 222 -6.20 20.44 -21.98
N THR A 223 -6.78 19.84 -20.94
CA THR A 223 -6.11 18.81 -20.12
C THR A 223 -5.75 17.61 -20.97
N THR A 224 -6.67 17.17 -21.83
CA THR A 224 -6.50 16.02 -22.72
C THR A 224 -5.44 16.26 -23.78
N SER A 225 -5.41 17.44 -24.38
CA SER A 225 -4.39 17.84 -25.35
C SER A 225 -3.01 17.91 -24.71
N ALA A 226 -2.90 18.50 -23.51
CA ALA A 226 -1.66 18.53 -22.74
C ALA A 226 -1.17 17.11 -22.40
N PHE A 227 -2.07 16.22 -21.98
CA PHE A 227 -1.74 14.83 -21.71
C PHE A 227 -1.25 14.10 -22.96
N ASN A 228 -1.99 14.18 -24.07
CA ASN A 228 -1.63 13.51 -25.31
C ASN A 228 -0.29 14.03 -25.87
N SER A 229 -0.02 15.34 -25.79
CA SER A 229 1.27 15.93 -26.22
C SER A 229 2.41 15.50 -25.30
N LEU A 230 2.30 15.66 -23.98
CA LEU A 230 3.36 15.28 -23.05
C LEU A 230 3.67 13.78 -23.09
N LYS A 231 2.64 12.93 -23.22
CA LYS A 231 2.81 11.48 -23.37
C LYS A 231 3.69 11.10 -24.56
N GLU A 232 3.59 11.82 -25.69
CA GLU A 232 4.35 11.51 -26.91
C GLU A 232 5.70 12.23 -26.97
N GLU A 233 5.76 13.46 -26.48
CA GLU A 233 6.94 14.32 -26.61
C GLU A 233 7.92 14.20 -25.42
N ASP A 234 7.44 13.87 -24.23
CA ASP A 234 8.22 13.80 -22.99
C ASP A 234 7.59 12.83 -21.99
N GLU A 235 7.54 11.55 -22.41
CA GLU A 235 7.01 10.47 -21.58
C GLU A 235 7.74 10.41 -20.23
N ASP A 236 9.08 10.48 -20.24
CA ASP A 236 9.90 10.38 -19.03
C ASP A 236 9.63 11.53 -18.05
N GLY A 237 9.49 12.77 -18.54
CA GLY A 237 9.13 13.93 -17.72
C GLY A 237 7.72 13.80 -17.13
N LEU A 238 6.77 13.28 -17.91
CA LEU A 238 5.41 12.99 -17.44
C LEU A 238 5.43 11.91 -16.34
N LEU A 239 6.11 10.79 -16.53
CA LEU A 239 6.24 9.73 -15.53
C LEU A 239 6.90 10.25 -14.25
N ALA A 240 7.99 11.02 -14.37
CA ALA A 240 8.67 11.63 -13.24
C ALA A 240 7.80 12.63 -12.46
N SER A 241 6.86 13.31 -13.13
CA SER A 241 5.88 14.19 -12.46
C SER A 241 4.84 13.42 -11.66
N LEU A 242 4.37 12.28 -12.19
CA LEU A 242 3.43 11.40 -11.50
C LEU A 242 4.05 10.81 -10.23
N ASP A 243 5.34 10.48 -10.25
CA ASP A 243 6.05 9.96 -9.08
C ASP A 243 6.10 10.93 -7.89
N LYS A 244 6.13 12.24 -8.18
CA LYS A 244 6.13 13.27 -7.13
C LYS A 244 4.79 13.35 -6.39
N THR A 245 3.74 12.71 -6.89
CA THR A 245 2.43 12.66 -6.22
C THR A 245 2.37 11.65 -5.07
N VAL A 246 3.36 10.74 -4.98
CA VAL A 246 3.44 9.66 -3.98
C VAL A 246 4.24 10.07 -2.73
N ILE A 247 4.84 11.27 -2.74
CA ILE A 247 5.73 11.81 -1.69
C ILE A 247 4.92 12.51 -0.58
#